data_AF-A0A9Q3I1E1-F1
#
_entry.id   AF-A0A9Q3I1E1-F1
#
_cell.length_a   1.000
_cell.length_b   1.000
_cell.length_c   1.000
_cell.angle_alpha   90.00
_cell.angle_beta   90.00
_cell.angle_gamma   90.00
#
_symmetry.space_group_name_H-M   'P 1'
#
loop_
_entity.id
_entity.type
_entity.pdbx_description
1 polymer ?
#
loop_
_entity_poly.entity_id
_entity_poly.type
_entity_poly.pdbx_seq_one_letter_code
_entity_poly.pdbx_strand_id
1 'polypeptide(L)'
;MELIDYIDGLFIDVPSIPYYWIPAILNTGFKGHASIWYTEIKEIHGSRNWPWWKSQIIQKYSNCTWIWQKAILFENDKYSVDKDPYEWCLRQSKILKAIDPQMNIQMRNHKILTQMPGELENTVKCICNHNCTLDDISNTLQDIRKRKNIGKYSPYKISCIKEKNLSG
;
A
#
# COMPACT_ATOMS: atom_id res chain seq x y z
N MET A 1 -10.50 -3.48 -1.76
CA MET A 1 -10.13 -2.76 -0.53
C MET A 1 -10.40 -1.27 -0.61
N GLU A 2 -10.23 -0.62 -1.78
CA GLU A 2 -10.50 0.83 -1.91
C GLU A 2 -11.91 1.28 -1.47
N LEU A 3 -12.96 0.48 -1.67
CA LEU A 3 -14.31 0.77 -1.13
C LEU A 3 -14.36 0.70 0.41
N ILE A 4 -13.66 -0.27 1.02
CA ILE A 4 -13.58 -0.40 2.48
C ILE A 4 -12.79 0.78 3.04
N ASP A 5 -11.63 1.09 2.45
CA ASP A 5 -10.76 2.19 2.86
C ASP A 5 -11.49 3.55 2.73
N TYR A 6 -12.28 3.73 1.67
CA TYR A 6 -13.12 4.92 1.48
C TYR A 6 -14.17 5.07 2.59
N ILE A 7 -14.93 4.01 2.88
CA ILE A 7 -15.98 4.07 3.90
C ILE A 7 -15.36 4.22 5.30
N ASP A 8 -14.25 3.54 5.60
CA ASP A 8 -13.51 3.74 6.85
C ASP A 8 -13.02 5.19 6.99
N GLY A 9 -12.49 5.79 5.92
CA GLY A 9 -12.10 7.20 5.88
C GLY A 9 -13.27 8.14 6.18
N LEU A 10 -14.45 7.88 5.62
CA LEU A 10 -15.64 8.67 5.93
C LEU A 10 -15.97 8.65 7.44
N PHE A 11 -15.86 7.48 8.11
CA PHE A 11 -16.11 7.38 9.55
C PHE A 11 -15.05 8.09 10.40
N ILE A 12 -13.82 8.25 9.89
CA ILE A 12 -12.77 9.04 10.54
C ILE A 12 -13.08 10.53 10.45
N ASP A 13 -13.48 11.00 9.26
CA ASP A 13 -13.72 12.42 9.00
C ASP A 13 -15.06 12.91 9.58
N VAL A 14 -16.05 12.01 9.69
CA VAL A 14 -17.37 12.30 10.21
C VAL A 14 -17.75 11.23 11.26
N PRO A 15 -17.46 11.47 12.55
CA PRO A 15 -17.65 10.49 13.63
C PRO A 15 -19.12 10.05 13.86
N SER A 16 -20.07 10.74 13.26
CA SER A 16 -21.52 10.50 13.41
C SER A 16 -22.22 10.27 12.08
N ILE A 17 -21.58 9.55 11.15
CA ILE A 17 -22.26 9.13 9.92
C ILE A 17 -23.49 8.30 10.27
N PRO A 18 -24.67 8.69 9.78
CA PRO A 18 -25.85 7.91 10.01
C PRO A 18 -25.75 6.55 9.33
N TYR A 19 -25.97 5.47 10.10
CA TYR A 19 -25.88 4.09 9.60
C TYR A 19 -26.78 3.80 8.38
N TYR A 20 -27.84 4.58 8.18
CA TYR A 20 -28.74 4.45 7.03
C TYR A 20 -28.11 4.89 5.69
N TRP A 21 -26.96 5.57 5.69
CA TRP A 21 -26.21 5.88 4.47
C TRP A 21 -25.41 4.68 3.94
N ILE A 22 -25.05 3.74 4.82
CA ILE A 22 -24.22 2.58 4.44
C ILE A 22 -24.84 1.78 3.30
N PRO A 23 -26.15 1.45 3.32
CA PRO A 23 -26.78 0.77 2.19
C PRO A 23 -26.74 1.56 0.88
N ALA A 24 -26.83 2.89 0.93
CA ALA A 24 -26.79 3.74 -0.27
C ALA A 24 -25.37 3.79 -0.87
N ILE A 25 -24.35 3.90 -0.02
CA ILE A 25 -22.94 3.88 -0.44
C ILE A 25 -22.58 2.50 -1.03
N LEU A 26 -23.03 1.42 -0.40
CA LEU A 26 -22.77 0.06 -0.92
C LEU A 26 -23.48 -0.20 -2.24
N ASN A 27 -24.74 0.25 -2.39
CA ASN A 27 -25.49 0.16 -3.64
C ASN A 27 -24.79 0.86 -4.81
N THR A 28 -24.14 2.00 -4.54
CA THR A 28 -23.45 2.79 -5.57
C THR A 28 -22.01 2.31 -5.81
N GLY A 29 -21.36 1.79 -4.77
CA GLY A 29 -19.97 1.31 -4.81
C GLY A 29 -19.82 -0.06 -5.46
N PHE A 30 -20.80 -0.95 -5.33
CA PHE A 30 -20.77 -2.25 -5.99
C PHE A 30 -21.25 -2.18 -7.43
N LYS A 31 -20.54 -2.88 -8.33
CA LYS A 31 -20.88 -2.96 -9.76
C LYS A 31 -20.84 -4.41 -10.24
N GLY A 32 -21.67 -4.73 -11.24
CA GLY A 32 -21.74 -6.07 -11.84
C GLY A 32 -22.05 -7.16 -10.82
N HIS A 33 -21.29 -8.26 -10.86
CA HIS A 33 -21.46 -9.40 -9.95
C HIS A 33 -21.42 -9.04 -8.46
N ALA A 34 -20.67 -8.00 -8.08
CA ALA A 34 -20.63 -7.56 -6.70
C ALA A 34 -21.92 -6.89 -6.23
N SER A 35 -22.64 -6.24 -7.15
CA SER A 35 -23.94 -5.63 -6.86
C SER A 35 -25.01 -6.70 -6.66
N ILE A 36 -24.98 -7.77 -7.45
CA ILE A 36 -25.92 -8.90 -7.31
C ILE A 36 -25.72 -9.56 -5.94
N TRP A 37 -24.48 -9.92 -5.61
CA TRP A 37 -24.14 -10.49 -4.30
C TRP A 37 -24.57 -9.58 -3.13
N TYR A 38 -24.37 -8.26 -3.25
CA TYR A 38 -24.78 -7.32 -2.21
C TYR A 38 -26.29 -7.34 -2.00
N THR A 39 -27.08 -7.31 -3.08
CA THR A 39 -28.55 -7.35 -3.02
C THR A 39 -29.04 -8.64 -2.35
N GLU A 40 -28.50 -9.80 -2.74
CA GLU A 40 -28.85 -11.10 -2.15
C GLU A 40 -28.59 -11.13 -0.63
N ILE A 41 -27.39 -10.70 -0.20
CA ILE A 41 -27.03 -10.69 1.22
C ILE A 41 -27.88 -9.68 2.00
N LYS A 42 -28.23 -8.55 1.40
CA LYS A 42 -29.10 -7.54 2.00
C LYS A 42 -30.52 -8.04 2.16
N GLU A 43 -31.06 -8.78 1.19
CA GLU A 43 -32.37 -9.40 1.28
C GLU A 43 -32.44 -10.44 2.41
N ILE A 44 -31.37 -11.23 2.58
CA ILE A 44 -31.30 -12.26 3.62
C ILE A 44 -31.13 -11.67 5.02
N HIS A 45 -30.20 -10.71 5.19
CA HIS A 45 -29.78 -10.24 6.53
C HIS A 45 -30.36 -8.88 6.94
N GLY A 46 -31.04 -8.19 6.02
CA GLY A 46 -31.64 -6.88 6.24
C GLY A 46 -30.62 -5.74 6.36
N SER A 47 -31.04 -4.64 6.99
CA SER A 47 -30.14 -3.51 7.25
C SER A 47 -29.19 -3.82 8.41
N ARG A 48 -27.88 -3.66 8.18
CA ARG A 48 -26.81 -3.96 9.13
C ARG A 48 -25.81 -2.81 9.19
N ASN A 49 -25.09 -2.73 10.30
CA ASN A 49 -24.07 -1.70 10.51
C ASN A 49 -22.82 -1.92 9.64
N TRP A 50 -21.98 -0.90 9.52
CA TRP A 50 -20.76 -0.96 8.70
C TRP A 50 -19.79 -2.06 9.11
N PRO A 51 -19.47 -2.27 10.41
CA PRO A 51 -18.56 -3.35 10.82
C PRO A 51 -18.99 -4.74 10.33
N TRP A 52 -20.30 -5.02 10.35
CA TRP A 52 -20.83 -6.28 9.81
C TRP A 52 -20.69 -6.36 8.29
N TRP A 53 -21.05 -5.31 7.56
CA TRP A 53 -20.88 -5.30 6.10
C TRP A 53 -19.41 -5.45 5.70
N LYS A 54 -18.52 -4.76 6.39
CA LYS A 54 -17.07 -4.87 6.20
C LYS A 54 -16.60 -6.31 6.37
N SER A 55 -17.06 -7.02 7.39
CA SER A 55 -16.68 -8.42 7.61
C SER A 55 -17.18 -9.34 6.49
N GLN A 56 -18.40 -9.14 6.00
CA GLN A 56 -18.95 -9.91 4.88
C GLN A 56 -18.20 -9.66 3.56
N ILE A 57 -17.83 -8.41 3.30
CA ILE A 57 -17.05 -8.04 2.10
C ILE A 57 -15.67 -8.69 2.17
N ILE A 58 -15.00 -8.62 3.32
CA ILE A 58 -13.71 -9.28 3.53
C ILE A 58 -13.87 -10.80 3.37
N GLN A 59 -14.89 -11.41 3.95
CA GLN A 59 -15.10 -12.85 3.84
C GLN A 59 -15.34 -13.29 2.39
N LYS A 60 -16.13 -12.53 1.63
CA LYS A 60 -16.45 -12.86 0.23
C LYS A 60 -15.27 -12.67 -0.71
N TYR A 61 -14.52 -11.58 -0.55
CA TYR A 61 -13.54 -11.13 -1.53
C TYR A 61 -12.08 -11.27 -1.09
N SER A 62 -11.81 -11.49 0.19
CA SER A 62 -10.48 -11.77 0.74
C SER A 62 -10.33 -13.26 1.06
N ASN A 63 -10.67 -14.13 0.10
CA ASN A 63 -10.41 -15.57 0.25
C ASN A 63 -8.89 -15.87 0.19
N CYS A 64 -8.46 -17.00 0.73
CA CYS A 64 -7.05 -17.39 0.80
C CYS A 64 -6.36 -17.35 -0.57
N THR A 65 -7.08 -17.69 -1.64
CA THR A 65 -6.58 -17.63 -3.03
C THR A 65 -6.26 -16.20 -3.46
N TRP A 66 -7.11 -15.23 -3.10
CA TRP A 66 -6.87 -13.82 -3.41
C TRP A 66 -5.69 -13.24 -2.63
N ILE A 67 -5.57 -13.57 -1.34
CA ILE A 67 -4.41 -13.18 -0.52
C ILE A 67 -3.12 -13.77 -1.11
N TRP A 68 -3.16 -15.04 -1.51
CA TRP A 68 -2.05 -15.71 -2.17
C TRP A 68 -1.68 -15.06 -3.51
N GLN A 69 -2.67 -14.70 -4.35
CA GLN A 69 -2.42 -13.94 -5.58
C GLN A 69 -1.79 -12.58 -5.30
N LYS A 70 -2.21 -11.88 -4.24
CA LYS A 70 -1.57 -10.62 -3.82
C LYS A 70 -0.15 -10.82 -3.34
N ALA A 71 0.15 -11.89 -2.61
CA ALA A 71 1.51 -12.24 -2.20
C ALA A 71 2.41 -12.50 -3.41
N ILE A 72 1.92 -13.24 -4.42
CA ILE A 72 2.66 -13.44 -5.68
C ILE A 72 2.90 -12.12 -6.42
N LEU A 73 1.89 -11.26 -6.52
CA LEU A 73 2.02 -9.95 -7.15
C LEU A 73 3.07 -9.08 -6.44
N PHE A 74 3.14 -9.17 -5.11
CA PHE A 74 4.17 -8.50 -4.32
C PHE A 74 5.57 -9.05 -4.63
N GLU A 75 5.74 -10.37 -4.58
CA GLU A 75 7.03 -11.03 -4.78
C GLU A 75 7.62 -10.84 -6.19
N ASN A 76 6.75 -10.81 -7.21
CA ASN A 76 7.15 -10.68 -8.62
C ASN A 76 7.40 -9.23 -9.05
N ASP A 77 6.83 -8.23 -8.36
CA ASP A 77 6.97 -6.83 -8.77
C ASP A 77 8.21 -6.15 -8.17
N LYS A 78 9.38 -6.65 -8.58
CA LYS A 78 10.68 -6.05 -8.23
C LYS A 78 10.81 -4.62 -8.74
N TYR A 79 11.46 -3.75 -7.98
CA TYR A 79 11.73 -2.39 -8.42
C TYR A 79 12.77 -2.37 -9.55
N SER A 80 12.54 -1.51 -10.54
CA SER A 80 13.54 -1.13 -11.55
C SER A 80 13.55 0.39 -11.68
N VAL A 81 14.71 0.96 -12.04
CA VAL A 81 14.91 2.42 -12.13
C VAL A 81 14.05 3.08 -13.20
N ASP A 82 13.51 2.30 -14.13
CA ASP A 82 12.62 2.77 -15.19
C ASP A 82 11.19 3.03 -14.68
N LYS A 83 10.81 2.45 -13.53
CA LYS A 83 9.50 2.66 -12.90
C LYS A 83 9.43 4.03 -12.23
N ASP A 84 8.22 4.58 -12.16
CA ASP A 84 7.98 5.73 -11.28
C ASP A 84 8.12 5.30 -9.81
N PRO A 85 9.02 5.93 -9.03
CA PRO A 85 9.27 5.50 -7.66
C PRO A 85 8.07 5.71 -6.73
N TYR A 86 7.33 6.80 -6.93
CA TYR A 86 6.18 7.11 -6.09
C TYR A 86 5.04 6.13 -6.34
N GLU A 87 4.67 5.95 -7.61
CA GLU A 87 3.62 5.01 -7.98
C GLU A 87 3.97 3.57 -7.58
N TRP A 88 5.23 3.17 -7.76
CA TRP A 88 5.68 1.83 -7.35
C TRP A 88 5.61 1.65 -5.83
N CYS A 89 6.16 2.57 -5.04
CA CYS A 89 6.11 2.51 -3.58
C CYS A 89 4.67 2.49 -3.05
N LEU A 90 3.78 3.34 -3.61
CA LEU A 90 2.38 3.38 -3.23
C LEU A 90 1.67 2.06 -3.55
N ARG A 91 1.92 1.48 -4.72
CA ARG A 91 1.33 0.20 -5.13
C ARG A 91 1.79 -0.95 -4.25
N GLN A 92 3.08 -1.02 -3.92
CA GLN A 92 3.62 -2.02 -2.99
C GLN A 92 3.01 -1.89 -1.59
N SER A 93 2.90 -0.66 -1.08
CA SER A 93 2.24 -0.37 0.20
C SER A 93 0.78 -0.82 0.22
N LYS A 94 0.02 -0.56 -0.86
CA LYS A 94 -1.37 -1.04 -1.02
C LYS A 94 -1.46 -2.57 -1.03
N ILE A 95 -0.55 -3.26 -1.72
CA ILE A 95 -0.53 -4.74 -1.76
C ILE A 95 -0.23 -5.32 -0.37
N LEU A 96 0.74 -4.76 0.36
CA LEU A 96 1.08 -5.24 1.71
C LEU A 96 -0.04 -4.99 2.72
N LYS A 97 -0.69 -3.82 2.69
CA LYS A 97 -1.91 -3.54 3.47
C LYS A 97 -3.02 -4.53 3.14
N ALA A 98 -3.08 -4.97 1.88
CA ALA A 98 -4.09 -5.91 1.44
C ALA A 98 -3.85 -7.34 1.93
N ILE A 99 -2.60 -7.76 2.03
CA ILE A 99 -2.21 -9.08 2.54
C ILE A 99 -2.36 -9.12 4.07
N ASP A 100 -1.89 -8.07 4.75
CA ASP A 100 -1.96 -7.94 6.20
C ASP A 100 -2.28 -6.49 6.59
N PRO A 101 -3.57 -6.20 6.88
CA PRO A 101 -4.01 -4.87 7.30
C PRO A 101 -3.41 -4.40 8.63
N GLN A 102 -2.96 -5.33 9.49
CA GLN A 102 -2.40 -5.02 10.81
C GLN A 102 -0.88 -4.85 10.75
N MET A 103 -0.28 -4.93 9.56
CA MET A 103 1.16 -4.79 9.37
C MET A 103 1.66 -3.42 9.81
N ASN A 104 2.61 -3.43 10.74
CA ASN A 104 3.28 -2.23 11.20
C ASN A 104 3.97 -1.48 10.04
N ILE A 105 3.99 -0.15 10.10
CA ILE A 105 4.57 0.76 9.09
C ILE A 105 6.04 0.40 8.82
N GLN A 106 6.85 0.21 9.86
CA GLN A 106 8.27 -0.13 9.71
C GLN A 106 8.46 -1.50 9.02
N MET A 107 7.65 -2.50 9.41
CA MET A 107 7.69 -3.82 8.79
C MET A 107 7.30 -3.76 7.31
N ARG A 108 6.26 -2.98 6.99
CA ARG A 108 5.84 -2.73 5.61
C ARG A 108 6.94 -2.06 4.80
N ASN A 109 7.55 -1.01 5.32
CA ASN A 109 8.61 -0.29 4.62
C ASN A 109 9.85 -1.18 4.43
N HIS A 110 10.20 -1.99 5.42
CA HIS A 110 11.26 -2.99 5.29
C HIS A 110 10.96 -3.99 4.16
N LYS A 111 9.74 -4.53 4.09
CA LYS A 111 9.32 -5.42 3.00
C LYS A 111 9.39 -4.75 1.63
N ILE A 112 9.03 -3.47 1.52
CA ILE A 112 9.16 -2.72 0.26
C ILE A 112 10.63 -2.65 -0.17
N LEU A 113 11.55 -2.39 0.77
CA LEU A 113 12.99 -2.35 0.47
C LEU A 113 13.52 -3.70 -0.04
N THR A 114 13.02 -4.84 0.46
CA THR A 114 13.44 -6.17 -0.02
C THR A 114 12.95 -6.51 -1.43
N GLN A 115 12.07 -5.69 -2.02
CA GLN A 115 11.69 -5.82 -3.43
C GLN A 115 12.64 -5.06 -4.37
N MET A 116 13.72 -4.46 -3.86
CA MET A 116 14.75 -3.81 -4.64
C MET A 116 15.92 -4.77 -4.93
N PRO A 117 16.68 -4.58 -6.02
CA PRO A 117 17.96 -5.25 -6.20
C PRO A 117 18.94 -4.91 -5.07
N GLY A 118 19.75 -5.87 -4.62
CA GLY A 118 20.53 -5.76 -3.38
C GLY A 118 21.43 -4.51 -3.25
N GLU A 119 22.07 -4.07 -4.34
CA GLU A 119 22.85 -2.82 -4.32
C GLU A 119 21.99 -1.58 -4.06
N LEU A 120 20.79 -1.54 -4.66
CA LEU A 120 19.86 -0.45 -4.49
C LEU A 120 19.23 -0.50 -3.10
N GLU A 121 18.84 -1.68 -2.63
CA GLU A 121 18.32 -1.90 -1.28
C GLU A 121 19.29 -1.36 -0.22
N ASN A 122 20.57 -1.74 -0.32
CA ASN A 122 21.61 -1.30 0.61
C ASN A 122 21.81 0.21 0.55
N THR A 123 21.85 0.79 -0.66
CA THR A 123 21.99 2.23 -0.86
C THR A 123 20.83 3.00 -0.20
N VAL A 124 19.59 2.56 -0.43
CA VAL A 124 18.40 3.20 0.13
C VAL A 124 18.36 3.04 1.65
N LYS A 125 18.73 1.87 2.19
CA LYS A 125 18.83 1.65 3.64
C LYS A 125 19.84 2.59 4.31
N CYS A 126 21.01 2.79 3.71
CA CYS A 126 22.01 3.75 4.20
C CYS A 126 21.47 5.20 4.19
N ILE A 127 20.60 5.54 3.25
CA ILE A 127 20.05 6.90 3.12
C ILE A 127 18.86 7.11 4.05
N CYS A 128 17.93 6.16 4.15
CA CYS A 128 16.65 6.44 4.80
C CYS A 128 16.63 6.14 6.31
N ASN A 129 17.67 5.49 6.87
CA ASN A 129 17.72 5.07 8.28
C ASN A 129 16.56 4.11 8.68
N HIS A 130 16.52 3.64 9.93
CA HIS A 130 15.58 2.61 10.40
C HIS A 130 14.11 3.09 10.49
N ASN A 131 13.88 4.41 10.56
CA ASN A 131 12.56 5.03 10.71
C ASN A 131 12.06 5.69 9.42
N CYS A 132 12.52 5.22 8.27
CA CYS A 132 12.14 5.76 6.98
C CYS A 132 10.63 5.69 6.72
N THR A 133 10.06 6.81 6.27
CA THR A 133 8.69 6.85 5.76
C THR A 133 8.64 6.36 4.31
N LEU A 134 7.43 6.11 3.79
CA LEU A 134 7.26 5.73 2.40
C LEU A 134 7.72 6.85 1.44
N ASP A 135 7.53 8.11 1.85
CA ASP A 135 7.96 9.29 1.09
C ASP A 135 9.48 9.41 1.08
N ASP A 136 10.17 9.14 2.19
CA ASP A 136 11.64 9.12 2.23
C ASP A 136 12.22 8.11 1.24
N ILE A 137 11.62 6.92 1.19
CA ILE A 137 12.00 5.86 0.24
C ILE A 137 11.76 6.33 -1.20
N SER A 138 10.57 6.87 -1.49
CA SER A 138 10.21 7.34 -2.82
C SER A 138 11.13 8.46 -3.31
N ASN A 139 11.36 9.47 -2.47
CA ASN A 139 12.23 10.61 -2.78
C ASN A 139 13.68 10.16 -3.02
N THR A 140 14.19 9.24 -2.20
CA THR A 140 15.52 8.67 -2.38
C THR A 140 15.66 7.94 -3.73
N LEU A 141 14.66 7.14 -4.09
CA LEU A 141 14.64 6.45 -5.38
C LEU A 141 14.53 7.43 -6.57
N GLN A 142 13.76 8.51 -6.42
CA GLN A 142 13.69 9.58 -7.43
C GLN A 142 15.06 10.25 -7.63
N ASP A 143 15.77 10.55 -6.55
CA ASP A 143 17.11 11.13 -6.63
C ASP A 143 18.12 10.19 -7.28
N ILE A 144 18.05 8.90 -6.98
CA ILE A 144 18.88 7.87 -7.62
C ILE A 144 18.57 7.80 -9.12
N ARG A 145 17.28 7.77 -9.50
CA ARG A 145 16.85 7.77 -10.90
C ARG A 145 17.36 9.00 -11.65
N LYS A 146 17.25 10.20 -11.07
CA LYS A 146 17.79 11.45 -11.64
C LYS A 146 19.30 11.36 -11.85
N ARG A 147 20.06 10.89 -10.85
CA ARG A 147 21.53 10.76 -10.96
C ARG A 147 21.95 9.76 -12.02
N LYS A 148 21.21 8.66 -12.20
CA LYS A 148 21.47 7.66 -13.25
C LYS A 148 21.26 8.24 -14.64
N ASN A 149 20.17 8.99 -14.85
CA ASN A 149 19.89 9.64 -16.13
C ASN A 149 20.90 10.72 -16.51
N ILE A 150 21.53 11.37 -15.53
CA ILE A 150 22.58 12.38 -15.75
C ILE A 150 23.98 11.71 -15.94
N GLY A 151 24.08 10.38 -15.90
CA GLY A 151 25.35 9.66 -15.99
C GLY A 151 26.27 9.85 -14.76
N LYS A 152 25.73 10.36 -13.65
CA LYS A 152 26.47 10.66 -12.41
C LYS A 152 26.31 9.60 -11.33
N TYR A 153 25.57 8.52 -11.59
CA TYR A 153 25.32 7.48 -10.60
C TYR A 153 26.55 6.58 -10.40
N SER A 154 27.13 6.65 -9.21
CA SER A 154 28.14 5.71 -8.72
C SER A 154 27.69 5.23 -7.33
N PRO A 155 27.37 3.93 -7.15
CA PRO A 155 26.92 3.38 -5.87
C PRO A 155 27.86 3.72 -4.71
N TYR A 156 29.18 3.70 -4.97
CA TYR A 156 30.23 3.96 -3.99
C TYR A 156 30.35 5.42 -3.54
N LYS A 157 29.85 6.40 -4.32
CA LYS A 157 29.93 7.82 -3.93
C LYS A 157 28.81 8.25 -2.98
N ILE A 158 27.71 7.51 -2.92
CA ILE A 158 26.54 7.90 -2.12
C ILE A 158 26.74 7.54 -0.63
N SER A 159 27.39 6.41 -0.34
CA SER A 159 27.79 6.06 1.03
C SER A 159 28.71 7.12 1.66
N CYS A 160 29.63 7.70 0.89
CA CYS A 160 30.60 8.70 1.37
C CYS A 160 30.02 10.11 1.61
N ILE A 161 28.85 10.46 1.05
CA ILE A 161 28.29 11.81 1.20
C ILE A 161 27.68 12.01 2.61
N LYS A 162 27.22 10.95 3.27
CA LYS A 162 26.65 11.06 4.63
C LYS A 162 27.68 11.07 5.74
N GLU A 163 28.81 10.37 5.60
CA GLU A 163 29.88 10.41 6.62
C GLU A 163 30.44 11.83 6.81
N LYS A 164 30.48 12.64 5.74
CA LYS A 164 30.94 14.04 5.80
C LYS A 164 29.95 15.02 6.46
N ASN A 165 28.67 14.68 6.56
CA ASN A 165 27.64 15.57 7.13
C ASN A 165 27.33 15.27 8.60
N LEU A 166 27.96 14.26 9.19
CA LEU A 166 27.84 13.88 10.62
C LEU A 166 29.11 14.21 11.43
N SER A 167 30.14 14.77 10.77
CA SER A 167 31.44 15.09 11.35
C SER A 167 31.80 16.58 11.26
N GLY A 168 30.81 17.46 11.10
CA GLY A 168 30.94 18.91 11.09
C GLY A 168 29.98 19.59 12.06
#